data_AF-A0A8K0M1U6-F1
#
_entry.id   AF-A0A8K0M1U6-F1
#
_cell.length_a   1.000
_cell.length_b   1.000
_cell.length_c   1.000
_cell.angle_alpha   90.00
_cell.angle_beta   90.00
_cell.angle_gamma   90.00
#
_symmetry.space_group_name_H-M   'P 1'
#
loop_
_entity.id
_entity.type
_entity.pdbx_description
1 polymer ?
#
loop_
_entity_poly.entity_id
_entity_poly.type
_entity_poly.pdbx_seq_one_letter_code
_entity_poly.pdbx_strand_id
1 'polypeptide(L)'
;MKAETPRYTLDVVYPPPGETGSKPRIDIIFVHGLGGDNLKTWSDKESGKQWISDPEFLQTWESDVRVLTLGYNTTNVMLNVNPVRIAIHSKDLLEKLLIKRLGAEERSADYFRDSQSWRPGG
;
A
#
# COMPACT_ATOMS: atom_id res chain seq x y z
N MET A 1 19.67 -1.32 -24.10
CA MET A 1 19.04 -0.99 -22.80
C MET A 1 17.86 -1.94 -22.62
N LYS A 2 17.81 -2.75 -21.56
CA LYS A 2 16.64 -3.62 -21.31
C LYS A 2 15.49 -2.72 -20.85
N ALA A 3 14.35 -2.78 -21.54
CA ALA A 3 13.13 -2.16 -21.03
C ALA A 3 12.73 -2.89 -19.76
N GLU A 4 12.73 -2.20 -18.63
CA GLU A 4 12.14 -2.74 -17.40
C GLU A 4 10.63 -2.89 -17.61
N THR A 5 10.10 -4.05 -17.24
CA THR A 5 8.65 -4.29 -17.25
C THR A 5 7.98 -3.24 -16.38
N PRO A 6 6.96 -2.51 -16.88
CA PRO A 6 6.26 -1.52 -16.08
C PRO A 6 5.72 -2.16 -14.80
N ARG A 7 6.18 -1.71 -13.65
CA ARG A 7 5.60 -2.10 -12.37
C ARG A 7 4.47 -1.14 -12.06
N TYR A 8 3.24 -1.62 -12.19
CA TYR A 8 2.03 -0.93 -11.74
C TYR A 8 1.49 -1.67 -10.52
N THR A 9 2.07 -1.39 -9.36
CA THR A 9 1.82 -2.13 -8.11
C THR A 9 1.32 -1.21 -7.02
N LEU A 10 0.49 -1.75 -6.13
CA LEU A 10 0.13 -1.13 -4.86
C LEU A 10 0.48 -2.14 -3.77
N ASP A 11 1.66 -1.96 -3.17
CA ASP A 11 2.26 -2.95 -2.28
C ASP A 11 2.04 -2.53 -0.83
N VAL A 12 1.71 -3.50 0.03
CA VAL A 12 1.62 -3.28 1.48
C VAL A 12 3.02 -3.42 2.06
N VAL A 13 3.52 -2.36 2.69
CA VAL A 13 4.87 -2.31 3.27
C VAL A 13 4.85 -2.28 4.79
N TYR A 14 3.73 -1.83 5.37
CA TYR A 14 3.41 -2.02 6.78
C TYR A 14 1.99 -2.60 6.85
N PRO A 15 1.83 -3.88 7.27
CA PRO A 15 0.53 -4.52 7.33
C PRO A 15 -0.33 -3.86 8.41
N PRO A 16 -1.68 -3.93 8.28
CA PRO A 16 -2.53 -3.55 9.38
C PRO A 16 -2.17 -4.39 10.63
N PRO A 17 -2.09 -3.79 11.81
CA PRO A 17 -1.80 -4.43 13.09
C PRO A 17 -2.76 -5.57 13.34
N GLY A 18 -2.20 -6.77 13.50
CA GLY A 18 -2.98 -7.99 13.57
C GLY A 18 -3.72 -8.14 14.90
N GLU A 19 -5.04 -8.27 14.81
CA GLU A 19 -5.71 -9.53 15.11
C GLU A 19 -6.61 -9.81 13.90
N THR A 20 -6.69 -11.07 13.48
CA THR A 20 -7.50 -11.53 12.36
C THR A 20 -8.87 -10.84 12.34
N GLY A 21 -9.08 -9.85 11.46
CA GLY A 21 -10.39 -9.21 11.26
C GLY A 21 -10.49 -7.70 11.50
N SER A 22 -9.56 -7.05 12.21
CA SER A 22 -9.60 -5.59 12.39
C SER A 22 -9.17 -4.85 11.11
N LYS A 23 -10.05 -3.98 10.60
CA LYS A 23 -9.72 -3.15 9.43
C LYS A 23 -8.82 -1.98 9.88
N PRO A 24 -7.76 -1.64 9.12
CA PRO A 24 -7.01 -0.42 9.38
C PRO A 24 -7.98 0.77 9.26
N ARG A 25 -7.88 1.71 10.19
CA ARG A 25 -8.67 2.96 10.14
C ARG A 25 -8.16 3.89 9.05
N ILE A 26 -6.86 3.80 8.74
CA ILE A 26 -6.17 4.75 7.87
C ILE A 26 -5.30 3.98 6.87
N ASP A 27 -5.39 4.36 5.59
CA ASP A 27 -4.43 3.96 4.56
C ASP A 27 -3.48 5.13 4.30
N ILE A 28 -2.17 4.91 4.50
CA ILE A 28 -1.12 5.86 4.13
C ILE A 28 -0.50 5.37 2.83
N ILE A 29 -0.58 6.16 1.76
CA ILE A 29 -0.04 5.78 0.44
C ILE A 29 1.16 6.66 0.09
N PHE A 30 2.31 6.04 -0.08
CA PHE A 30 3.53 6.69 -0.55
C PHE A 30 3.61 6.64 -2.07
N VAL A 31 3.85 7.80 -2.69
CA VAL A 31 3.94 7.97 -4.15
C VAL A 31 5.29 8.60 -4.48
N HIS A 32 6.18 7.85 -5.13
CA HIS A 32 7.52 8.34 -5.44
C HIS A 32 7.51 9.33 -6.61
N GLY A 33 8.54 10.18 -6.69
CA GLY A 33 8.75 11.13 -7.79
C GLY A 33 9.48 10.54 -9.00
N LEU A 34 9.87 11.42 -9.93
CA LEU A 34 10.61 11.06 -11.14
C LEU A 34 11.96 10.41 -10.82
N GLY A 35 12.28 9.30 -11.50
CA GLY A 35 13.51 8.53 -11.24
C GLY A 35 13.54 7.81 -9.89
N GLY A 36 12.44 7.85 -9.14
CA GLY A 36 12.30 7.17 -7.85
C GLY A 36 11.90 5.70 -7.99
N ASP A 37 12.10 4.95 -6.91
CA ASP A 37 11.69 3.57 -6.74
C ASP A 37 10.75 3.51 -5.53
N ASN A 38 9.65 2.78 -5.67
CA ASN A 38 8.58 2.75 -4.68
C ASN A 38 9.00 2.24 -3.29
N LEU A 39 10.09 1.49 -3.19
CA LEU A 39 10.64 1.02 -1.91
C LEU A 39 11.89 1.79 -1.50
N LYS A 40 12.80 2.05 -2.45
CA LYS A 40 14.11 2.63 -2.15
C LYS A 40 14.08 4.15 -2.00
N THR A 41 13.06 4.83 -2.52
CA THR A 41 12.95 6.29 -2.36
C THR A 41 12.81 6.72 -0.90
N TRP A 42 12.21 5.86 -0.06
CA TRP A 42 11.81 6.20 1.30
C TRP A 42 12.77 5.64 2.36
N SER A 43 14.06 5.91 2.18
CA SER A 43 15.09 5.50 3.12
C SER A 43 15.88 6.68 3.65
N ASP A 44 16.13 6.68 4.95
CA ASP A 44 17.13 7.56 5.53
C ASP A 44 18.52 7.15 5.03
N LYS A 45 19.32 8.12 4.55
CA LYS A 45 20.64 7.82 3.99
C LYS A 45 21.70 7.54 5.05
N GLU A 46 21.55 8.12 6.24
CA GLU A 46 22.54 8.02 7.31
C GLU A 46 22.37 6.72 8.11
N SER A 47 21.14 6.39 8.51
CA SER A 47 20.79 5.18 9.25
C SER A 47 20.43 3.98 8.38
N GLY A 48 20.11 4.19 7.10
CA GLY A 48 19.64 3.13 6.18
C GLY A 48 18.21 2.64 6.47
N LYS A 49 17.51 3.21 7.46
CA LYS A 49 16.14 2.84 7.83
C LYS A 49 15.16 3.16 6.70
N GLN A 50 14.25 2.24 6.40
CA GLN A 50 13.14 2.47 5.47
C GLN A 50 11.95 3.05 6.23
N TRP A 51 11.64 4.32 5.98
CA TRP A 51 10.62 5.08 6.71
C TRP A 51 9.22 4.47 6.63
N ILE A 52 8.91 3.83 5.51
CA ILE A 52 7.56 3.34 5.20
C ILE A 52 7.22 1.98 5.83
N SER A 53 8.24 1.29 6.37
CA SER A 53 8.11 -0.03 6.99
C SER A 53 8.60 -0.08 8.43
N ASP A 54 9.28 0.99 8.90
CA ASP A 54 9.77 1.09 10.28
C ASP A 54 8.64 1.58 11.22
N PRO A 55 8.23 0.77 12.21
CA PRO A 55 7.17 1.13 13.16
C PRO A 55 7.46 2.40 13.96
N GLU A 56 8.74 2.74 14.20
CA GLU A 56 9.12 3.96 14.91
C GLU A 56 8.62 5.23 14.22
N PHE A 57 8.44 5.20 12.89
CA PHE A 57 7.89 6.31 12.12
C PHE A 57 6.37 6.46 12.28
N LEU A 58 5.67 5.40 12.68
CA LEU A 58 4.23 5.42 12.89
C LEU A 58 3.86 5.89 14.30
N GLN A 59 4.78 5.74 15.27
CA GLN A 59 4.59 6.16 16.65
C GLN A 59 3.23 5.67 17.19
N THR A 60 2.38 6.58 17.66
CA THR A 60 1.05 6.27 18.22
C THR A 60 0.06 5.70 17.21
N TRP A 61 0.35 5.77 15.92
CA TRP A 61 -0.53 5.28 14.84
C TRP A 61 -0.26 3.84 14.46
N GLU A 62 0.76 3.22 15.05
CA GLU A 62 1.19 1.87 14.72
C GLU A 62 -0.01 0.91 14.63
N SER A 63 -0.93 0.97 15.60
CA SER A 63 -2.12 0.11 15.73
C SER A 63 -3.31 0.39 14.78
N ASP A 64 -3.29 1.48 14.01
CA ASP A 64 -4.47 1.93 13.24
C ASP A 64 -4.24 2.07 11.72
N VAL A 65 -3.01 1.88 11.27
CA VAL A 65 -2.61 2.22 9.89
C VAL A 65 -2.25 0.99 9.07
N ARG A 66 -2.50 1.10 7.76
CA ARG A 66 -1.86 0.27 6.74
C ARG A 66 -1.03 1.18 5.85
N VAL A 67 0.25 0.87 5.68
CA VAL A 67 1.12 1.64 4.79
C VAL A 67 1.26 0.92 3.46
N LEU A 68 1.04 1.68 2.40
CA LEU A 68 1.05 1.25 1.00
C LEU A 68 2.08 2.07 0.23
N THR A 69 2.67 1.48 -0.80
CA THR A 69 3.49 2.22 -1.77
C THR A 69 3.03 1.95 -3.21
N LEU A 70 2.92 3.00 -4.01
CA LEU A 70 2.56 2.92 -5.43
C LEU A 70 3.82 2.80 -6.29
N GLY A 71 3.96 1.68 -6.98
CA GLY A 71 4.91 1.52 -8.09
C GLY A 71 4.28 1.97 -9.40
N TYR A 72 4.93 2.91 -10.10
CA TYR A 72 4.59 3.30 -11.46
C TYR A 72 5.85 3.70 -12.25
N ASN A 73 5.78 3.65 -13.59
CA ASN A 73 6.94 3.95 -14.42
C ASN A 73 7.27 5.45 -14.43
N THR A 74 8.46 5.80 -13.91
CA THR A 74 8.99 7.17 -13.84
C THR A 74 10.34 7.36 -14.57
N THR A 75 10.84 6.33 -15.27
CA THR A 75 12.20 6.34 -15.84
C THR A 75 12.27 7.02 -17.21
N ASN A 76 11.16 7.08 -17.95
CA ASN A 76 11.11 7.60 -19.32
C ASN A 76 10.48 8.99 -19.47
N VAL A 77 10.30 9.74 -18.38
CA VAL A 77 9.50 10.97 -18.40
C VAL A 77 10.27 12.22 -18.88
N MET A 78 11.60 12.13 -19.02
CA MET A 78 12.45 13.20 -19.58
C MET A 78 12.08 13.58 -21.02
N LEU A 79 11.27 12.78 -21.73
CA LEU A 79 10.94 13.04 -23.13
C LEU A 79 9.46 13.40 -23.39
N ASN A 80 8.50 13.10 -22.51
CA ASN A 80 7.06 13.36 -22.74
C ASN A 80 6.22 13.23 -21.46
N VAL A 81 6.20 14.25 -20.58
CA VAL A 81 5.17 14.35 -19.54
C VAL A 81 3.85 14.74 -20.21
N ASN A 82 2.94 13.77 -20.39
CA ASN A 82 1.60 14.01 -20.91
C ASN A 82 0.59 13.96 -19.75
N PRO A 83 -0.28 14.97 -19.55
CA PRO A 83 -1.35 14.96 -18.56
C PRO A 83 -2.22 13.69 -18.57
N VAL A 84 -2.42 13.09 -19.74
CA VAL A 84 -3.14 11.81 -19.90
C VAL A 84 -2.46 10.67 -19.13
N ARG A 85 -1.12 10.64 -19.08
CA ARG A 85 -0.38 9.61 -18.31
C ARG A 85 -0.57 9.78 -16.81
N ILE A 86 -0.63 11.03 -16.33
CA ILE A 86 -0.93 11.32 -14.92
C ILE A 86 -2.32 10.78 -14.58
N ALA A 87 -3.33 11.10 -15.40
CA ALA A 87 -4.69 10.61 -15.21
C ALA A 87 -4.78 9.07 -15.20
N ILE A 88 -4.02 8.39 -16.07
CA ILE A 88 -3.93 6.92 -16.09
C ILE A 88 -3.36 6.39 -14.77
N HIS A 89 -2.24 6.94 -14.27
CA HIS A 89 -1.65 6.52 -13.00
C HIS A 89 -2.57 6.78 -11.81
N SER A 90 -3.28 7.92 -11.80
CA SER A 90 -4.28 8.23 -10.78
C SER A 90 -5.45 7.25 -10.79
N LYS A 91 -5.97 6.90 -11.98
CA LYS A 91 -7.05 5.92 -12.12
C LYS A 91 -6.62 4.54 -11.62
N ASP A 92 -5.43 4.08 -12.03
CA ASP A 92 -4.87 2.79 -11.61
C ASP A 92 -4.68 2.72 -10.08
N LEU A 93 -4.20 3.80 -9.44
CA LEU A 93 -4.12 3.89 -7.99
C LEU A 93 -5.50 3.75 -7.32
N LEU A 94 -6.51 4.48 -7.81
CA LEU A 94 -7.85 4.45 -7.23
C LEU A 94 -8.49 3.06 -7.36
N GLU A 95 -8.37 2.42 -8.53
CA GLU A 95 -8.87 1.06 -8.76
C GLU A 95 -8.22 0.04 -7.83
N LYS A 96 -6.89 0.08 -7.67
CA LYS A 96 -6.18 -0.82 -6.75
C LYS A 96 -6.54 -0.56 -5.29
N LEU A 97 -6.71 0.70 -4.89
CA LEU A 97 -7.10 1.05 -3.53
C LEU A 97 -8.51 0.56 -3.21
N LEU A 98 -9.45 0.71 -4.15
CA LEU A 98 -10.81 0.18 -4.03
C LEU A 98 -10.78 -1.35 -3.85
N ILE A 99 -10.04 -2.07 -4.69
CA ILE A 99 -9.88 -3.53 -4.57
C ILE A 99 -9.32 -3.92 -3.19
N LYS A 100 -8.32 -3.20 -2.68
CA LYS A 100 -7.74 -3.50 -1.35
C LYS A 100 -8.68 -3.20 -0.19
N ARG A 101 -9.60 -2.24 -0.33
CA ARG A 101 -10.60 -1.90 0.69
C ARG A 101 -11.79 -2.87 0.66
N LEU A 102 -12.30 -3.19 -0.52
CA LEU A 102 -13.38 -4.16 -0.70
C LEU A 102 -12.94 -5.57 -0.36
N GLY A 103 -11.75 -6.00 -0.82
CA GLY A 103 -11.19 -7.29 -0.43
C GLY A 103 -10.82 -7.37 1.06
N ALA A 104 -10.64 -6.23 1.74
CA ALA A 104 -10.55 -6.22 3.21
C ALA A 104 -11.93 -6.32 3.87
N GLU A 105 -13.00 -5.83 3.25
CA GLU A 105 -14.37 -6.00 3.73
C GLU A 105 -14.80 -7.47 3.70
N GLU A 106 -14.60 -8.15 2.57
CA GLU A 106 -14.97 -9.56 2.40
C GLU A 106 -14.28 -10.45 3.44
N ARG A 107 -12.96 -10.26 3.66
CA ARG A 107 -12.21 -10.97 4.69
C ARG A 107 -12.67 -10.67 6.13
N SER A 108 -13.10 -9.44 6.42
CA SER A 108 -13.67 -9.11 7.73
C SER A 108 -15.05 -9.73 7.95
N ALA A 109 -15.88 -9.81 6.89
CA ALA A 109 -17.20 -10.42 6.95
C ALA A 109 -17.13 -11.94 7.19
N ASP A 110 -16.21 -12.63 6.52
CA ASP A 110 -15.96 -14.07 6.74
C ASP A 110 -15.49 -14.34 8.17
N TYR A 111 -14.57 -13.54 8.70
CA TYR A 111 -14.12 -13.68 10.09
C TYR A 111 -15.26 -13.47 11.11
N PHE A 112 -16.09 -12.44 10.91
CA PHE A 112 -17.25 -12.20 11.77
C PHE A 112 -18.25 -13.36 11.71
N ARG A 113 -18.51 -13.91 10.52
CA ARG A 113 -19.41 -15.05 10.32
C ARG A 113 -18.88 -16.31 11.01
N ASP A 114 -17.60 -16.61 10.88
CA ASP A 114 -16.97 -17.77 11.51
C ASP A 114 -16.97 -17.64 13.03
N SER A 115 -16.75 -16.43 13.58
CA SER A 115 -16.80 -16.17 15.02
C SER A 115 -18.20 -16.37 15.65
N GLN A 116 -19.28 -16.15 14.89
CA GLN A 116 -20.66 -16.39 15.33
C GLN A 116 -21.11 -17.85 15.15
N SER A 117 -20.39 -18.63 14.34
CA SER A 117 -20.69 -20.05 14.09
C SER A 117 -20.16 -20.99 15.19
N TRP A 118 -19.22 -20.51 16.03
CA TRP A 118 -18.74 -21.27 17.17
C TRP A 118 -19.74 -21.19 18.34
N ARG A 119 -20.55 -22.24 18.49
CA ARG A 119 -21.21 -22.54 19.77
C ARG A 119 -20.40 -23.62 20.46
N PRO A 120 -19.93 -23.43 21.72
CA PRO A 120 -19.40 -24.55 22.48
C PRO A 120 -20.53 -25.57 22.60
N GLY A 121 -20.28 -26.81 22.18
CA GLY A 121 -21.22 -27.92 22.36
C GLY A 121 -21.59 -28.05 23.85
N GLY A 122 -22.89 -28.14 24.11
CA GLY A 122 -23.44 -28.51 25.41
C GLY A 122 -23.39 -30.00 25.67
#